data_AF-A0A6L3X5B9-F1
#
_entry.id   AF-A0A6L3X5B9-F1
#
_cell.length_a   1.000
_cell.length_b   1.000
_cell.length_c   1.000
_cell.angle_alpha   90.00
_cell.angle_beta   90.00
_cell.angle_gamma   90.00
#
_symmetry.space_group_name_H-M   'P 1'
#
loop_
_entity.id
_entity.type
_entity.pdbx_description
1 polymer ?
#
loop_
_entity_poly.entity_id
_entity_poly.type
_entity_poly.pdbx_seq_one_letter_code
_entity_poly.pdbx_strand_id
1 'polypeptide(L)' 'MDVEEIVALSVKHNVSDLHLCSDSPPRWRRSGRLEPAPFPPPDVEALLKAWLNDEQQGACLVNTS' A
#
# COMPACT_ATOMS: atom_id res chain seq x y z
N MET A 1 -4.93 4.23 -9.43
CA MET A 1 -3.74 4.80 -8.81
C MET A 1 -2.65 3.76 -8.84
N ASP A 2 -1.47 4.14 -9.31
CA ASP A 2 -0.26 3.31 -9.18
C ASP A 2 0.46 3.59 -7.84
N VAL A 3 1.52 2.82 -7.54
CA VAL A 3 2.29 3.02 -6.29
C VAL A 3 3.00 4.38 -6.29
N GLU A 4 3.47 4.87 -7.44
CA GLU A 4 4.24 6.12 -7.52
C GLU A 4 3.36 7.33 -7.17
N GLU A 5 2.13 7.38 -7.70
CA GLU A 5 1.11 8.35 -7.37
C GLU A 5 0.74 8.29 -5.88
N ILE A 6 0.61 7.09 -5.33
CA ILE A 6 0.29 6.90 -3.91
C ILE A 6 1.45 7.37 -3.02
N VAL A 7 2.70 7.09 -3.40
CA VAL A 7 3.91 7.54 -2.68
C VAL A 7 4.06 9.05 -2.78
N ALA A 8 3.88 9.63 -3.97
CA ALA A 8 3.93 11.08 -4.17
C ALA A 8 2.86 11.80 -3.32
N LEU A 9 1.65 11.24 -3.26
CA LEU A 9 0.59 11.74 -2.40
C LEU A 9 0.98 11.61 -0.91
N SER A 10 1.56 10.48 -0.51
CA SER A 10 2.00 10.25 0.87
C SER A 10 3.07 11.26 1.31
N VAL A 11 4.08 11.51 0.47
CA VAL A 11 5.12 12.52 0.72
C VAL A 11 4.52 13.92 0.81
N LYS A 12 3.61 14.28 -0.11
CA LYS A 12 2.91 15.57 -0.09
C LYS A 12 2.15 15.82 1.22
N HIS A 13 1.60 14.76 1.81
CA HIS A 13 0.86 14.82 3.07
C HIS A 13 1.70 14.54 4.31
N ASN A 14 3.02 14.40 4.16
CA ASN A 14 3.96 14.16 5.26
C ASN A 14 3.59 12.91 6.08
N VAL A 15 3.19 11.87 5.36
CA VAL A 15 2.86 10.54 5.87
C VAL A 15 4.13 9.81 6.27
N SER A 16 4.13 9.21 7.46
CA SER A 16 5.20 8.34 7.93
C SER A 16 5.03 6.90 7.44
N ASP A 17 3.80 6.38 7.52
CA ASP A 17 3.50 4.98 7.18
C ASP A 17 2.23 4.90 6.35
N LEU A 18 2.26 4.09 5.30
CA LEU A 18 1.10 3.82 4.46
C LEU A 18 0.63 2.38 4.69
N HIS A 19 -0.68 2.22 4.92
CA HIS A 19 -1.33 0.94 5.13
C HIS A 19 -2.31 0.67 3.99
N LEU A 20 -1.97 -0.31 3.15
CA LEU A 20 -2.82 -0.84 2.09
C LEU A 20 -3.27 -2.25 2.48
N CYS A 21 -4.57 -2.51 2.44
CA CYS A 21 -5.15 -3.82 2.69
C CYS A 21 -6.17 -4.15 1.59
N SER A 22 -6.29 -5.42 1.23
CA SER A 22 -7.28 -5.92 0.26
C SER A 22 -8.72 -5.66 0.70
N ASP A 23 -9.00 -5.88 1.98
CA ASP A 23 -10.36 -5.91 2.52
C ASP A 23 -10.72 -4.67 3.36
N SER A 24 -9.85 -3.64 3.38
CA SER A 24 -10.11 -2.43 4.14
C SER A 24 -9.65 -1.17 3.41
N PRO A 25 -10.33 -0.02 3.62
CA PRO A 25 -9.93 1.24 3.02
C PRO A 25 -8.47 1.60 3.35
N PRO A 26 -7.76 2.27 2.43
CA PRO A 26 -6.38 2.67 2.64
C PRO A 26 -6.30 3.67 3.81
N ARG A 27 -5.28 3.48 4.65
CA ARG A 27 -5.02 4.34 5.81
C ARG A 27 -3.57 4.79 5.77
N TRP A 28 -3.32 5.97 6.32
CA TRP A 28 -1.98 6.51 6.44
C TRP A 28 -1.73 6.95 7.89
N ARG A 29 -0.47 6.87 8.32
CA ARG A 29 -0.04 7.39 9.61
C ARG A 29 0.63 8.74 9.39
N ARG A 30 0.17 9.76 10.09
CA ARG A 30 0.75 11.11 10.09
C ARG A 30 0.93 11.57 11.52
N SER A 31 2.15 11.98 11.87
CA SER A 31 2.47 12.47 13.23
C SER A 31 2.00 11.51 14.34
N GLY A 32 2.12 10.20 14.10
CA GLY A 32 1.71 9.16 15.05
C GLY A 32 0.22 8.80 15.04
N ARG A 33 -0.63 9.48 14.26
CA ARG A 33 -2.07 9.20 14.15
C ARG A 33 -2.40 8.45 12.87
N LEU A 34 -3.27 7.44 12.97
CA LEU A 34 -3.78 6.70 11.82
C LEU A 34 -5.06 7.38 11.32
N GLU A 35 -5.07 7.76 10.05
CA GLU A 35 -6.17 8.48 9.39
C GLU A 35 -6.54 7.78 8.08
N PRO A 36 -7.79 7.92 7.59
CA PRO A 36 -8.16 7.43 6.27
C PRO A 36 -7.41 8.20 5.19
N ALA A 37 -6.87 7.49 4.20
CA ALA A 37 -6.21 8.11 3.08
C ALA A 37 -7.26 8.62 2.06
N PRO A 38 -7.08 9.79 1.44
CA PRO A 38 -8.09 10.43 0.59
C PRO A 38 -8.07 9.87 -0.84
N PHE A 39 -8.02 8.55 -0.99
CA PHE A 39 -8.04 7.88 -2.28
C PHE A 39 -8.74 6.51 -2.18
N PRO A 40 -9.33 6.00 -3.29
CA PRO A 40 -10.02 4.72 -3.26
C PRO A 40 -9.04 3.55 -3.05
N PRO A 41 -9.51 2.40 -2.54
CA PRO A 41 -8.66 1.21 -2.39
C PRO A 41 -8.01 0.82 -3.72
N PRO A 42 -6.67 0.79 -3.81
CA PRO A 42 -5.99 0.29 -4.99
C PRO A 42 -6.03 -1.24 -5.03
N ASP A 43 -5.82 -1.83 -6.21
CA ASP A 43 -5.64 -3.27 -6.35
C ASP A 43 -4.27 -3.67 -5.78
N VAL A 44 -4.26 -4.10 -4.52
CA VAL A 44 -3.04 -4.46 -3.78
C VAL A 44 -2.31 -5.62 -4.45
N GLU A 45 -3.02 -6.59 -5.05
CA GLU A 45 -2.38 -7.72 -5.72
C GLU A 45 -1.64 -7.26 -6.97
N ALA A 46 -2.24 -6.37 -7.76
CA ALA A 46 -1.58 -5.77 -8.92
C ALA A 46 -0.36 -4.91 -8.51
N LEU A 47 -0.46 -4.15 -7.42
CA LEU A 47 0.68 -3.36 -6.90
C LEU A 47 1.83 -4.27 -6.47
N LEU A 48 1.54 -5.37 -5.76
CA LEU A 48 2.56 -6.33 -5.34
C LEU A 48 3.21 -7.01 -6.54
N LYS A 49 2.46 -7.42 -7.56
CA LYS A 49 3.02 -8.01 -8.79
C LYS A 49 3.92 -7.04 -9.56
N ALA A 50 3.60 -5.75 -9.54
CA ALA A 50 4.40 -4.74 -10.21
C ALA A 50 5.71 -4.40 -9.48
N TRP A 51 5.76 -4.58 -8.14
CA TRP A 51 6.89 -4.14 -7.31
C TRP A 51 7.77 -5.28 -6.78
N LEU A 52 7.20 -6.46 -6.56
CA LEU A 52 7.94 -7.62 -6.09
C LEU A 52 8.55 -8.36 -7.28
N ASN A 53 9.78 -8.83 -7.10
CA ASN A 53 10.40 -9.75 -8.05
C ASN A 53 9.87 -11.19 -7.88
N ASP A 54 10.17 -12.07 -8.82
CA ASP A 54 9.63 -13.44 -8.86
C ASP A 54 9.90 -14.24 -7.58
N GLU A 55 11.07 -14.05 -6.95
CA GLU A 55 11.41 -14.70 -5.67
C GLU A 55 10.55 -14.19 -4.50
N GLN A 56 10.33 -12.87 -4.43
CA GLN A 56 9.50 -12.24 -3.41
C GLN A 56 8.00 -12.55 -3.58
N GLN A 57 7.54 -12.68 -4.83
CA GLN A 57 6.18 -13.12 -5.14
C GLN A 57 5.95 -14.57 -4.69
N GLY A 58 6.92 -15.46 -4.93
CA GLY A 58 6.88 -16.84 -4.48
C GLY A 58 6.76 -16.97 -2.95
N ALA A 59 7.50 -16.15 -2.19
CA ALA A 59 7.41 -16.13 -0.73
C ALA A 59 6.08 -15.57 -0.19
N CYS A 60 5.45 -14.63 -0.92
CA CYS A 60 4.18 -14.02 -0.51
C CYS A 60 3.01 -15.01 -0.59
N LEU A 61 3.00 -15.88 -1.61
CA LEU A 61 1.98 -16.92 -1.80
C LEU A 61 2.05 -18.02 -0.73
N VAL A 62 3.25 -18.38 -0.27
CA VAL A 62 3.46 -19.48 0.70
C VAL A 62 2.87 -19.18 2.08
N ASN A 63 2.71 -17.90 2.45
CA ASN A 63 2.15 -17.49 3.74
C ASN A 63 0.61 -17.41 3.77
N THR A 64 -0.06 -17.85 2.70
CA THR A 64 -1.53 -17.90 2.59
C THR A 64 -2.12 -19.32 2.63
N SER A 65 -1.29 -20.34 2.90
CA SER A 65 -1.69 -21.76 2.99
C SER A 65 -1.87 -22.26 4.42
#